data_AF-A0A662GIS5-F1
#
_entry.id   AF-A0A662GIS5-F1
#
_cell.length_a   1.000
_cell.length_b   1.000
_cell.length_c   1.000
_cell.angle_alpha   90.00
_cell.angle_beta   90.00
_cell.angle_gamma   90.00
#
_symmetry.space_group_name_H-M   'P 1'
#
loop_
_entity.id
_entity.type
_entity.pdbx_description
1 polymer ?
#
loop_
_entity_poly.entity_id
_entity_poly.type
_entity_poly.pdbx_seq_one_letter_code
_entity_poly.pdbx_strand_id
1 'polypeptide(L)'
;MLLGLAKRVALIAERVLGIKRITGELAYTQTDNEVTIELLPVSRFRKQPLLISVCDHKIEIRNVLYNLDKILDGIKDHLKNFKNMRGESFNVNYTLENGSLSIEVKYKPDISLLSMDELTKKIFGEIRSMWKEVLSKFHEYAIENFGMFTIEFLGSTLTIVPFKLDEVKDDVSKAWFPGPIITMPDETGMFLNSAVGIDFLNFPLLSTIIDKGDHKEYVVHYFTENMNVNSLSINDVANLFSVALKMLEKYRPKVSMALSKIIQNPKVLAEDIKLWDKLISELREILWESNRNNVPLKIKPIRPNIISNGDNSENLHKFGNGIKLTEDDRKEIINVLSKLESIYSLIKLAQDESRIFTNMVIGRLIASILARYNKPEIVYGELEKETRKNIRKTKSSATLSINLNDLGLSNIPSKALIKVVRNNSKRYIVIEL
;
A
#
# COMPACT_ATOMS: atom_id res chain seq x y z
N MET A 1 7.37 8.54 47.45
CA MET A 1 8.68 8.31 46.77
C MET A 1 8.55 7.30 45.64
N LEU A 2 7.94 6.12 45.88
CA LEU A 2 7.74 5.05 44.88
C LEU A 2 7.04 5.52 43.58
N LEU A 3 5.95 6.29 43.68
CA LEU A 3 5.25 6.81 42.49
C LEU A 3 6.15 7.69 41.61
N GLY A 4 7.04 8.48 42.21
CA GLY A 4 8.00 9.31 41.48
C GLY A 4 9.02 8.47 40.72
N LEU A 5 9.52 7.40 41.34
CA LEU A 5 10.43 6.45 40.69
C LEU A 5 9.71 5.69 39.57
N ALA A 6 8.50 5.18 39.82
CA ALA A 6 7.71 4.47 38.81
C ALA A 6 7.45 5.34 37.57
N LYS A 7 6.98 6.59 37.77
CA LYS A 7 6.78 7.54 36.67
C LYS A 7 8.09 7.82 35.91
N ARG A 8 9.23 7.93 36.60
CA ARG A 8 10.55 8.12 35.96
C ARG A 8 10.95 6.93 35.10
N VAL A 9 10.81 5.71 35.62
CA VAL A 9 11.12 4.46 34.87
C VAL A 9 10.22 4.36 33.64
N ALA A 10 8.92 4.63 33.78
CA ALA A 10 7.97 4.63 32.67
C ALA A 10 8.33 5.67 31.58
N LEU A 11 8.67 6.90 31.97
CA LEU A 11 9.09 7.94 31.01
C LEU A 11 10.36 7.55 30.23
N ILE A 12 11.32 6.88 30.88
CA ILE A 12 12.51 6.37 30.20
C ILE A 12 12.11 5.25 29.22
N ALA A 13 11.24 4.34 29.65
CA ALA A 13 10.74 3.25 28.82
C ALA A 13 10.05 3.78 27.56
N GLU A 14 9.17 4.77 27.69
CA GLU A 14 8.49 5.41 26.57
C GLU A 14 9.45 6.02 25.58
N ARG A 15 10.49 6.71 26.07
CA ARG A 15 11.51 7.33 25.22
C ARG A 15 12.33 6.27 24.48
N VAL A 16 12.70 5.18 25.13
CA VAL A 16 13.51 4.10 24.54
C VAL A 16 12.71 3.33 23.49
N LEU A 17 11.45 3.04 23.79
CA LEU A 17 10.53 2.34 22.88
C LEU A 17 10.02 3.26 21.77
N GLY A 18 9.98 4.57 21.98
CA GLY A 18 9.45 5.54 21.01
C GLY A 18 7.91 5.61 21.01
N ILE A 19 7.29 5.35 22.16
CA ILE A 19 5.83 5.40 22.34
C ILE A 19 5.40 6.86 22.38
N LYS A 20 4.50 7.28 21.48
CA LYS A 20 3.89 8.62 21.47
C LYS A 20 2.46 8.52 21.98
N ARG A 21 2.17 9.05 23.17
CA ARG A 21 0.80 9.12 23.70
C ARG A 21 0.03 10.26 23.05
N ILE A 22 -1.20 9.98 22.61
CA ILE A 22 -2.09 10.98 22.00
C ILE A 22 -2.76 11.83 23.10
N THR A 23 -3.14 11.26 24.24
CA THR A 23 -3.59 11.97 25.46
C THR A 23 -3.58 11.04 26.68
N GLY A 24 -3.39 11.61 27.88
CA GLY A 24 -3.62 10.97 29.19
C GLY A 24 -2.37 10.73 30.05
N GLU A 25 -2.51 10.92 31.38
CA GLU A 25 -1.53 10.46 32.36
C GLU A 25 -1.40 8.92 32.32
N LEU A 26 -0.24 8.39 32.72
CA LEU A 26 -0.02 6.95 32.89
C LEU A 26 -1.08 6.36 33.82
N ALA A 27 -1.84 5.36 33.36
CA ALA A 27 -2.70 4.59 34.23
C ALA A 27 -1.82 3.87 35.27
N TYR A 28 -2.14 4.06 36.55
CA TYR A 28 -1.40 3.46 37.64
C TYR A 28 -2.32 2.98 38.75
N THR A 29 -1.90 1.92 39.43
CA THR A 29 -2.47 1.45 40.68
C THR A 29 -1.42 1.58 41.77
N GLN A 30 -1.83 2.01 42.95
CA GLN A 30 -0.95 2.17 44.10
C GLN A 30 -1.53 1.44 45.31
N THR A 31 -0.69 0.61 45.91
CA THR A 31 -0.88 0.05 47.25
C THR A 31 0.14 0.65 48.21
N ASP A 32 0.12 0.27 49.48
CA ASP A 32 1.06 0.78 50.48
C ASP A 32 2.53 0.48 50.11
N ASN A 33 2.80 -0.64 49.43
CA ASN A 33 4.16 -1.14 49.16
C ASN A 33 4.53 -1.28 47.68
N GLU A 34 3.59 -1.04 46.76
CA GLU A 34 3.80 -1.24 45.32
C GLU A 34 3.05 -0.19 44.51
N VAL A 35 3.75 0.39 43.51
CA VAL A 35 3.14 1.19 42.45
C VAL A 35 3.29 0.45 41.14
N THR A 36 2.18 0.14 40.48
CA THR A 36 2.16 -0.48 39.15
C THR A 36 1.67 0.51 38.11
N ILE A 37 2.43 0.65 37.03
CA ILE A 37 2.13 1.49 35.88
C ILE A 37 1.90 0.60 34.68
N GLU A 38 0.81 0.85 33.96
CA GLU A 38 0.57 0.24 32.66
C GLU A 38 1.27 1.04 31.55
N LEU A 39 2.33 0.45 30.99
CA LEU A 39 3.12 1.09 29.95
C LEU A 39 2.48 0.92 28.57
N LEU A 40 2.01 -0.29 28.26
CA LEU A 40 1.25 -0.61 27.05
C LEU A 40 0.03 -1.45 27.45
N PRO A 41 -1.19 -1.03 27.09
CA PRO A 41 -2.42 -1.74 27.44
C PRO A 41 -2.60 -3.02 26.60
N VAL A 42 -3.61 -3.81 26.99
CA VAL A 42 -4.13 -4.88 26.13
C VAL A 42 -4.75 -4.27 24.87
N SER A 43 -4.45 -4.87 23.72
CA SER A 43 -4.98 -4.48 22.42
C SER A 43 -4.87 -5.66 21.44
N ARG A 44 -5.35 -5.51 20.21
CA ARG A 44 -5.05 -6.48 19.14
C ARG A 44 -3.56 -6.68 18.90
N PHE A 45 -2.73 -5.70 19.27
CA PHE A 45 -1.28 -5.75 19.12
C PHE A 45 -0.53 -6.24 20.36
N ARG A 46 -1.26 -6.55 21.44
CA ARG A 46 -0.67 -7.06 22.68
C ARG A 46 -1.73 -7.78 23.52
N LYS A 47 -1.63 -9.10 23.66
CA LYS A 47 -2.57 -9.91 24.46
C LYS A 47 -2.55 -9.62 25.97
N GLN A 48 -1.42 -9.17 26.50
CA GLN A 48 -1.24 -8.85 27.92
C GLN A 48 -0.60 -7.48 28.08
N PRO A 49 -0.97 -6.69 29.10
CA PRO A 49 -0.41 -5.36 29.27
C PRO A 49 1.07 -5.46 29.70
N LEU A 50 1.91 -4.56 29.19
CA LEU A 50 3.27 -4.38 29.70
C LEU A 50 3.20 -3.52 30.95
N LEU A 51 3.53 -4.12 32.09
CA LEU A 51 3.42 -3.46 33.39
C LEU A 51 4.81 -3.18 33.98
N ILE A 52 4.96 -2.03 34.63
CA ILE A 52 6.12 -1.69 35.45
C ILE A 52 5.64 -1.60 36.89
N SER A 53 6.09 -2.50 37.75
CA SER A 53 5.80 -2.48 39.18
C SER A 53 7.04 -2.07 39.96
N VAL A 54 6.89 -1.12 40.87
CA VAL A 54 7.97 -0.60 41.71
C VAL A 54 7.60 -0.81 43.17
N CYS A 55 8.41 -1.59 43.86
CA CYS A 55 8.37 -1.80 45.31
C CYS A 55 9.64 -1.22 45.93
N ASP A 56 9.74 -1.27 47.26
CA ASP A 56 11.00 -0.95 47.93
C ASP A 56 12.13 -1.86 47.43
N HIS A 57 13.19 -1.23 46.91
CA HIS A 57 14.41 -1.89 46.42
C HIS A 57 14.22 -2.89 45.27
N LYS A 58 13.06 -2.85 44.57
CA LYS A 58 12.75 -3.74 43.45
C LYS A 58 11.94 -3.03 42.36
N ILE A 59 12.32 -3.23 41.11
CA ILE A 59 11.50 -2.93 39.92
C ILE A 59 11.21 -4.24 39.20
N GLU A 60 9.97 -4.45 38.79
CA GLU A 60 9.54 -5.61 38.04
C GLU A 60 8.83 -5.17 36.75
N ILE A 61 9.31 -5.65 35.61
CA ILE A 61 8.70 -5.42 34.30
C ILE A 61 8.00 -6.72 33.90
N ARG A 62 6.68 -6.73 33.98
CA ARG A 62 5.86 -7.95 33.79
C ARG A 62 5.35 -8.06 32.37
N ASN A 63 5.16 -9.30 31.92
CA ASN A 63 4.58 -9.64 30.61
C ASN A 63 5.36 -9.04 29.44
N VAL A 64 6.69 -9.09 29.46
CA VAL A 64 7.53 -8.62 28.35
C VAL A 64 7.22 -9.39 27.08
N LEU A 65 7.08 -10.71 27.19
CA LEU A 65 6.63 -11.66 26.16
C LEU A 65 5.76 -12.75 26.80
N TYR A 66 4.95 -13.45 26.01
CA TYR A 66 3.98 -14.45 26.48
C TYR A 66 3.91 -15.66 25.54
N ASN A 67 3.60 -16.86 26.03
CA ASN A 67 3.59 -18.11 25.24
C ASN A 67 4.92 -18.41 24.53
N LEU A 68 6.01 -18.28 25.27
CA LEU A 68 7.38 -18.28 24.75
C LEU A 68 7.88 -19.61 24.19
N ASP A 69 7.20 -20.72 24.43
CA ASP A 69 7.70 -22.08 24.15
C ASP A 69 8.23 -22.24 22.71
N LYS A 70 7.57 -21.58 21.74
CA LYS A 70 7.94 -21.62 20.32
C LYS A 70 9.15 -20.76 19.94
N ILE A 71 9.56 -19.82 20.80
CA ILE A 71 10.59 -18.82 20.50
C ILE A 71 11.73 -18.74 21.52
N LEU A 72 11.68 -19.54 22.60
CA LEU A 72 12.67 -19.54 23.69
C LEU A 72 14.11 -19.65 23.16
N ASP A 73 14.35 -20.57 22.23
CA ASP A 73 15.67 -20.79 21.63
C ASP A 73 16.16 -19.56 20.86
N GLY A 74 15.26 -18.87 20.16
CA GLY A 74 15.55 -17.66 19.40
C GLY A 74 15.91 -16.44 20.25
N ILE A 75 15.45 -16.40 21.51
CA ILE A 75 15.70 -15.26 22.41
C ILE A 75 16.75 -15.55 23.49
N LYS A 76 17.44 -16.70 23.43
CA LYS A 76 18.41 -17.11 24.46
C LYS A 76 19.50 -16.08 24.72
N ASP A 77 19.99 -15.42 23.68
CA ASP A 77 21.06 -14.44 23.83
C ASP A 77 20.56 -13.15 24.50
N HIS A 78 19.32 -12.73 24.24
CA HIS A 78 18.67 -11.65 25.01
C HIS A 78 18.52 -12.02 26.48
N LEU A 79 18.11 -13.26 26.79
CA LEU A 79 18.02 -13.75 28.16
C LEU A 79 19.37 -13.74 28.87
N LYS A 80 20.46 -14.12 28.19
CA LYS A 80 21.83 -14.01 28.73
C LYS A 80 22.22 -12.55 28.96
N ASN A 81 21.90 -11.65 28.05
CA ASN A 81 22.20 -10.23 28.19
C ASN A 81 21.54 -9.64 29.45
N PHE A 82 20.27 -9.94 29.72
CA PHE A 82 19.62 -9.54 30.98
C PHE A 82 20.36 -10.09 32.20
N LYS A 83 20.72 -11.38 32.21
CA LYS A 83 21.50 -11.98 33.32
C LYS A 83 22.86 -11.34 33.52
N ASN A 84 23.50 -10.85 32.46
CA ASN A 84 24.79 -10.19 32.49
C ASN A 84 24.72 -8.72 32.92
N MET A 85 23.52 -8.11 32.98
CA MET A 85 23.32 -6.77 33.51
C MET A 85 23.40 -6.78 35.04
N ARG A 86 24.62 -6.83 35.57
CA ARG A 86 24.91 -6.80 37.01
C ARG A 86 25.88 -5.68 37.33
N GLY A 87 25.69 -5.06 38.48
CA GLY A 87 26.58 -4.05 39.02
C GLY A 87 26.70 -4.19 40.53
N GLU A 88 27.56 -3.38 41.15
CA GLU A 88 27.75 -3.42 42.60
C GLU A 88 26.50 -3.03 43.39
N SER A 89 25.62 -2.21 42.79
CA SER A 89 24.41 -1.66 43.41
C SER A 89 23.11 -2.23 42.87
N PHE A 90 23.16 -3.13 41.88
CA PHE A 90 21.96 -3.72 41.27
C PHE A 90 22.21 -5.11 40.67
N ASN A 91 21.16 -5.90 40.57
CA ASN A 91 21.16 -7.18 39.89
C ASN A 91 19.88 -7.33 39.04
N VAL A 92 20.04 -7.69 37.78
CA VAL A 92 18.93 -7.99 36.87
C VAL A 92 18.80 -9.50 36.70
N ASN A 93 17.59 -10.00 36.90
CA ASN A 93 17.21 -11.37 36.61
C ASN A 93 15.96 -11.37 35.71
N TYR A 94 15.63 -12.54 35.17
CA TYR A 94 14.37 -12.76 34.50
C TYR A 94 13.68 -13.99 35.08
N THR A 95 12.36 -14.01 35.00
CA THR A 95 11.51 -15.15 35.35
C THR A 95 10.74 -15.60 34.12
N LEU A 96 10.54 -16.91 34.01
CA LEU A 96 9.72 -17.56 32.99
C LEU A 96 8.62 -18.31 33.74
N GLU A 97 7.51 -17.64 34.01
CA GLU A 97 6.37 -18.22 34.74
C GLU A 97 5.18 -18.33 33.80
N ASN A 98 4.58 -19.52 33.72
CA ASN A 98 3.42 -19.79 32.86
C ASN A 98 3.62 -19.33 31.40
N GLY A 99 4.83 -19.47 30.87
CA GLY A 99 5.20 -19.05 29.51
C GLY A 99 5.35 -17.53 29.31
N SER A 100 5.26 -16.73 30.38
CA SER A 100 5.47 -15.28 30.37
C SER A 100 6.89 -14.92 30.82
N LEU A 101 7.52 -13.97 30.13
CA LEU A 101 8.81 -13.39 30.51
C LEU A 101 8.58 -12.12 31.31
N SER A 102 9.13 -12.10 32.52
CA SER A 102 9.21 -10.90 33.35
C SER A 102 10.67 -10.60 33.70
N ILE A 103 11.01 -9.32 33.83
CA ILE A 103 12.35 -8.86 34.21
C ILE A 103 12.28 -8.28 35.62
N GLU A 104 13.14 -8.77 36.52
CA GLU A 104 13.26 -8.29 37.88
C GLU A 104 14.59 -7.57 38.07
N VAL A 105 14.54 -6.36 38.62
CA VAL A 105 15.70 -5.55 38.99
C VAL A 105 15.68 -5.35 40.50
N LYS A 106 16.67 -5.91 41.18
CA LYS A 106 16.92 -5.64 42.61
C LYS A 106 18.02 -4.62 42.75
N TYR A 107 17.85 -3.62 43.61
CA TYR A 107 18.84 -2.54 43.80
C TYR A 107 19.04 -2.17 45.27
N LYS A 108 20.24 -1.67 45.60
CA LYS A 108 20.55 -1.21 46.95
C LYS A 108 19.87 0.13 47.27
N PRO A 109 19.59 0.44 48.54
CA PRO A 109 18.96 1.71 48.95
C PRO A 109 19.71 2.97 48.53
N ASP A 110 21.03 2.88 48.37
CA ASP A 110 21.95 3.97 48.04
C ASP A 110 22.21 4.13 46.53
N ILE A 111 21.49 3.39 45.68
CA ILE A 111 21.66 3.52 44.22
C ILE A 111 21.35 4.95 43.76
N SER A 112 22.27 5.53 42.99
CA SER A 112 22.05 6.86 42.41
C SER A 112 20.94 6.82 41.35
N LEU A 113 20.17 7.91 41.24
CA LEU A 113 19.15 8.05 40.19
C LEU A 113 19.77 7.99 38.78
N LEU A 114 21.01 8.46 38.60
CA LEU A 114 21.72 8.39 37.32
C LEU A 114 21.99 6.93 36.92
N SER A 115 22.51 6.13 37.86
CA SER A 115 22.74 4.70 37.63
C SER A 115 21.43 3.95 37.32
N MET A 116 20.34 4.32 38.00
CA MET A 116 19.02 3.75 37.75
C MET A 116 18.49 4.10 36.35
N ASP A 117 18.67 5.33 35.90
CA ASP A 117 18.26 5.77 34.57
C ASP A 117 19.03 5.03 33.46
N GLU A 118 20.35 4.90 33.62
CA GLU A 118 21.19 4.16 32.67
C GLU A 118 20.82 2.68 32.61
N LEU A 119 20.58 2.06 33.76
CA LEU A 119 20.12 0.68 33.84
C LEU A 119 18.76 0.50 33.16
N THR A 120 17.81 1.39 33.45
CA THR A 120 16.48 1.38 32.83
C THR A 120 16.58 1.50 31.30
N LYS A 121 17.43 2.41 30.80
CA LYS A 121 17.68 2.54 29.35
C LYS A 121 18.22 1.25 28.73
N LYS A 122 19.18 0.59 29.40
CA LYS A 122 19.76 -0.68 28.94
C LYS A 122 18.71 -1.79 28.88
N ILE A 123 17.90 -1.93 29.94
CA ILE A 123 16.86 -2.96 30.02
C ILE A 123 15.81 -2.78 28.92
N PHE A 124 15.23 -1.58 28.77
CA PHE A 124 14.25 -1.34 27.73
C PHE A 124 14.85 -1.36 26.31
N GLY A 125 16.14 -1.05 26.17
CA GLY A 125 16.87 -1.22 24.91
C GLY A 125 16.96 -2.69 24.50
N GLU A 126 17.24 -3.56 25.46
CA GLU A 126 17.28 -5.01 25.25
C GLU A 126 15.89 -5.58 24.96
N ILE A 127 14.85 -5.14 25.70
CA ILE A 127 13.45 -5.50 25.41
C ILE A 127 13.08 -5.11 23.97
N ARG A 128 13.42 -3.89 23.55
CA ARG A 128 13.16 -3.42 22.19
C ARG A 128 13.88 -4.26 21.13
N SER A 129 15.14 -4.61 21.38
CA SER A 129 15.95 -5.46 20.48
C SER A 129 15.31 -6.84 20.33
N MET A 130 14.96 -7.46 21.45
CA MET A 130 14.28 -8.75 21.50
C MET A 130 12.95 -8.75 20.77
N TRP A 131 12.11 -7.72 20.96
CA TRP A 131 10.84 -7.61 20.24
C TRP A 131 11.05 -7.46 18.72
N LYS A 132 12.04 -6.70 18.27
CA LYS A 132 12.36 -6.60 16.83
C LYS A 132 12.75 -7.96 16.25
N GLU A 133 13.57 -8.71 16.98
CA GLU A 133 13.98 -10.05 16.54
C GLU A 133 12.79 -11.01 16.47
N VAL A 134 11.93 -10.96 17.48
CA VAL A 134 10.70 -11.77 17.54
C VAL A 134 9.77 -11.47 16.35
N LEU A 135 9.49 -10.18 16.10
CA LEU A 135 8.60 -9.76 15.02
C LEU A 135 9.15 -10.08 13.61
N SER A 136 10.47 -10.19 13.44
CA SER A 136 11.13 -10.43 12.14
C SER A 136 11.45 -11.90 11.86
N LYS A 137 11.64 -12.72 12.89
CA LYS A 137 12.04 -14.13 12.71
C LYS A 137 10.92 -15.14 13.00
N PHE A 138 9.95 -14.78 13.84
CA PHE A 138 8.93 -15.72 14.33
C PHE A 138 7.52 -15.23 14.00
N HIS A 139 7.19 -15.16 12.70
CA HIS A 139 5.95 -14.53 12.21
C HIS A 139 4.67 -15.14 12.79
N GLU A 140 4.58 -16.47 12.94
CA GLU A 140 3.39 -17.10 13.52
C GLU A 140 3.16 -16.66 14.97
N TYR A 141 4.22 -16.69 15.78
CA TYR A 141 4.18 -16.20 17.16
C TYR A 141 3.87 -14.69 17.21
N ALA A 142 4.45 -13.92 16.29
CA ALA A 142 4.27 -12.47 16.21
C ALA A 142 2.81 -12.11 15.87
N ILE A 143 2.20 -12.77 14.88
CA ILE A 143 0.78 -12.59 14.57
C ILE A 143 -0.08 -12.99 15.77
N GLU A 144 0.24 -14.12 16.41
CA GLU A 144 -0.55 -14.62 17.54
C GLU A 144 -0.51 -13.70 18.77
N ASN A 145 0.64 -13.10 19.10
CA ASN A 145 0.83 -12.37 20.37
C ASN A 145 0.94 -10.86 20.22
N PHE A 146 1.39 -10.39 19.05
CA PHE A 146 1.56 -8.99 18.70
C PHE A 146 0.62 -8.51 17.60
N GLY A 147 -0.22 -9.38 17.02
CA GLY A 147 -1.16 -9.00 15.96
C GLY A 147 -0.49 -8.39 14.73
N MET A 148 0.81 -8.61 14.54
CA MET A 148 1.63 -8.02 13.49
C MET A 148 2.94 -8.79 13.34
N PHE A 149 3.63 -8.60 12.23
CA PHE A 149 5.00 -9.06 12.02
C PHE A 149 5.77 -8.02 11.21
N THR A 150 7.08 -8.17 11.09
CA THR A 150 7.90 -7.26 10.29
C THR A 150 8.55 -7.95 9.13
N ILE A 151 8.65 -7.22 8.03
CA ILE A 151 9.47 -7.61 6.88
C ILE A 151 10.55 -6.58 6.66
N GLU A 152 11.71 -7.03 6.19
CA GLU A 152 12.72 -6.13 5.65
C GLU A 152 12.48 -6.00 4.15
N PHE A 153 12.25 -4.76 3.72
CA PHE A 153 11.96 -4.44 2.34
C PHE A 153 12.84 -3.26 1.92
N LEU A 154 13.72 -3.49 0.94
CA LEU A 154 14.58 -2.44 0.38
C LEU A 154 15.39 -1.67 1.44
N GLY A 155 15.90 -2.40 2.46
CA GLY A 155 16.68 -1.85 3.56
C GLY A 155 15.88 -1.08 4.61
N SER A 156 14.54 -1.15 4.54
CA SER A 156 13.63 -0.58 5.53
C SER A 156 12.82 -1.69 6.20
N THR A 157 12.67 -1.62 7.53
CA THR A 157 11.76 -2.50 8.27
C THR A 157 10.34 -1.96 8.16
N LEU A 158 9.44 -2.76 7.59
CA LEU A 158 8.01 -2.46 7.52
C LEU A 158 7.26 -3.37 8.49
N THR A 159 6.25 -2.82 9.17
CA THR A 159 5.38 -3.57 10.07
C THR A 159 4.09 -3.91 9.34
N ILE A 160 3.82 -5.19 9.15
CA ILE A 160 2.63 -5.68 8.48
C ILE A 160 1.57 -6.04 9.52
N VAL A 161 0.40 -5.44 9.37
CA VAL A 161 -0.76 -5.63 10.23
C VAL A 161 -1.84 -6.35 9.43
N PRO A 162 -2.16 -7.62 9.75
CA PRO A 162 -3.13 -8.43 9.02
C PRO A 162 -4.59 -8.11 9.39
N PHE A 163 -4.89 -6.83 9.59
CA PHE A 163 -6.21 -6.30 9.93
C PHE A 163 -6.49 -5.06 9.08
N LYS A 164 -7.77 -4.77 8.81
CA LYS A 164 -8.16 -3.54 8.10
C LYS A 164 -7.99 -2.33 9.01
N LEU A 165 -7.74 -1.15 8.45
CA LEU A 165 -7.52 0.09 9.22
C LEU A 165 -8.63 0.34 10.25
N ASP A 166 -9.89 0.21 9.86
CA ASP A 166 -11.04 0.48 10.75
C ASP A 166 -11.11 -0.48 11.95
N GLU A 167 -10.53 -1.68 11.85
CA GLU A 167 -10.50 -2.66 12.94
C GLU A 167 -9.43 -2.35 13.99
N VAL A 168 -8.40 -1.59 13.60
CA VAL A 168 -7.20 -1.36 14.44
C VAL A 168 -6.91 0.10 14.71
N LYS A 169 -7.68 1.02 14.15
CA LYS A 169 -7.45 2.48 14.25
C LYS A 169 -7.21 2.94 15.69
N ASP A 170 -8.02 2.45 16.63
CA ASP A 170 -7.92 2.81 18.05
C ASP A 170 -6.73 2.15 18.75
N ASP A 171 -6.34 0.96 18.30
CA ASP A 171 -5.26 0.17 18.88
C ASP A 171 -3.87 0.60 18.38
N VAL A 172 -3.78 1.17 17.18
CA VAL A 172 -2.52 1.68 16.61
C VAL A 172 -1.89 2.75 17.52
N SER A 173 -2.70 3.54 18.21
CA SER A 173 -2.20 4.54 19.17
C SER A 173 -1.66 3.96 20.48
N LYS A 174 -1.98 2.68 20.77
CA LYS A 174 -1.72 2.00 22.04
C LYS A 174 -0.59 0.98 21.96
N ALA A 175 0.02 0.82 20.79
CA ALA A 175 1.01 -0.21 20.52
C ALA A 175 2.36 0.38 20.11
N TRP A 176 3.39 -0.45 20.24
CA TRP A 176 4.73 -0.14 19.78
C TRP A 176 4.97 -0.77 18.41
N PHE A 177 5.49 0.01 17.46
CA PHE A 177 5.81 -0.47 16.11
C PHE A 177 7.30 -0.25 15.79
N PRO A 178 8.00 -1.27 15.26
CA PRO A 178 9.42 -1.16 14.92
C PRO A 178 9.71 -0.37 13.63
N GLY A 179 8.70 -0.15 12.78
CA GLY A 179 8.78 0.60 11.53
C GLY A 179 7.40 1.02 11.01
N PRO A 180 7.30 1.66 9.83
CA PRO A 180 6.03 2.08 9.24
C PRO A 180 5.01 0.95 9.16
N ILE A 181 3.76 1.26 9.45
CA ILE A 181 2.65 0.32 9.53
C ILE A 181 1.99 0.22 8.17
N ILE A 182 1.78 -1.01 7.70
CA ILE A 182 0.98 -1.33 6.54
C ILE A 182 -0.16 -2.25 6.97
N THR A 183 -1.40 -1.77 6.92
CA THR A 183 -2.59 -2.57 7.24
C THR A 183 -3.05 -3.40 6.05
N MET A 184 -3.92 -4.37 6.30
CA MET A 184 -4.60 -5.07 5.22
C MET A 184 -5.55 -4.10 4.49
N PRO A 185 -5.62 -4.16 3.15
CA PRO A 185 -6.61 -3.42 2.37
C PRO A 185 -8.04 -3.84 2.72
N ASP A 186 -8.95 -2.87 2.77
CA ASP A 186 -10.39 -3.13 2.87
C ASP A 186 -11.01 -3.53 1.51
N GLU A 187 -12.34 -3.66 1.47
CA GLU A 187 -13.09 -4.02 0.25
C GLU A 187 -12.98 -2.95 -0.86
N THR A 188 -12.67 -1.71 -0.47
CA THR A 188 -12.40 -0.61 -1.38
C THR A 188 -10.91 -0.50 -1.72
N GLY A 189 -10.06 -1.41 -1.25
CA GLY A 189 -8.62 -1.37 -1.41
C GLY A 189 -7.92 -0.34 -0.52
N MET A 190 -8.62 0.31 0.41
CA MET A 190 -8.07 1.30 1.34
C MET A 190 -7.19 0.63 2.38
N PHE A 191 -6.00 1.16 2.62
CA PHE A 191 -5.11 0.70 3.68
C PHE A 191 -4.33 1.87 4.28
N LEU A 192 -3.85 1.70 5.51
CA LEU A 192 -2.89 2.61 6.12
C LEU A 192 -1.49 2.24 5.66
N ASN A 193 -0.76 3.22 5.14
CA ASN A 193 0.69 3.22 5.07
C ASN A 193 1.20 4.38 5.92
N SER A 194 1.62 4.11 7.16
CA SER A 194 1.89 5.19 8.12
C SER A 194 3.05 6.12 7.73
N ALA A 195 3.82 5.80 6.68
CA ALA A 195 4.83 6.70 6.13
C ALA A 195 4.24 7.82 5.26
N VAL A 196 3.06 7.60 4.65
CA VAL A 196 2.41 8.52 3.70
C VAL A 196 0.96 8.86 4.06
N GLY A 197 0.29 8.07 4.90
CA GLY A 197 -1.10 8.25 5.29
C GLY A 197 -2.00 7.09 4.87
N ILE A 198 -3.23 7.40 4.48
CA ILE A 198 -4.16 6.43 3.91
C ILE A 198 -3.90 6.34 2.41
N ASP A 199 -3.77 5.12 1.90
CA ASP A 199 -3.51 4.83 0.50
C ASP A 199 -4.50 3.77 -0.01
N PHE A 200 -4.55 3.56 -1.32
CA PHE A 200 -5.53 2.71 -1.97
C PHE A 200 -4.87 1.81 -3.00
N LEU A 201 -5.06 0.50 -2.86
CA LEU A 201 -4.63 -0.45 -3.87
C LEU A 201 -5.30 -0.14 -5.21
N ASN A 202 -4.51 -0.25 -6.28
CA ASN A 202 -4.91 -0.12 -7.68
C ASN A 202 -5.57 1.20 -8.08
N PHE A 203 -5.59 2.20 -7.18
CA PHE A 203 -6.06 3.54 -7.48
C PHE A 203 -4.90 4.39 -7.98
N PRO A 204 -5.09 5.29 -8.96
CA PRO A 204 -4.00 6.11 -9.45
C PRO A 204 -3.43 6.95 -8.31
N LEU A 205 -2.11 6.90 -8.10
CA LEU A 205 -1.42 7.52 -6.97
C LEU A 205 -1.70 9.02 -6.82
N LEU A 206 -1.91 9.73 -7.94
CA LEU A 206 -2.30 11.14 -7.97
C LEU A 206 -3.80 11.34 -7.76
N SER A 207 -4.47 10.49 -6.99
CA SER A 207 -5.91 10.58 -6.75
C SER A 207 -6.19 10.66 -5.25
N THR A 208 -7.29 11.32 -4.90
CA THR A 208 -7.69 11.56 -3.52
C THR A 208 -9.11 11.03 -3.30
N ILE A 209 -9.37 10.56 -2.08
CA ILE A 209 -10.72 10.24 -1.63
C ILE A 209 -11.09 11.22 -0.53
N ILE A 210 -12.18 11.95 -0.74
CA ILE A 210 -12.71 12.95 0.17
C ILE A 210 -13.91 12.32 0.88
N ASP A 211 -13.84 12.26 2.21
CA ASP A 211 -14.96 11.82 3.04
C ASP A 211 -15.96 12.99 3.21
N LYS A 212 -17.20 12.81 2.73
CA LYS A 212 -18.31 13.76 2.88
C LYS A 212 -19.39 13.23 3.83
N GLY A 213 -19.02 12.38 4.79
CA GLY A 213 -19.93 11.80 5.77
C GLY A 213 -20.75 10.67 5.18
N ASP A 214 -21.83 11.00 4.47
CA ASP A 214 -22.78 10.01 3.94
C ASP A 214 -22.27 9.32 2.65
N HIS A 215 -21.25 9.89 2.01
CA HIS A 215 -20.64 9.34 0.81
C HIS A 215 -19.16 9.73 0.68
N LYS A 216 -18.42 8.92 -0.09
CA LYS A 216 -17.05 9.21 -0.50
C LYS A 216 -17.06 9.88 -1.88
N GLU A 217 -16.27 10.92 -2.04
CA GLU A 217 -15.97 11.52 -3.33
C GLU A 217 -14.58 11.08 -3.80
N TYR A 218 -14.53 10.45 -4.97
CA TYR A 218 -13.30 9.97 -5.60
C TYR A 218 -12.84 11.00 -6.62
N VAL A 219 -11.64 11.55 -6.45
CA VAL A 219 -11.09 12.60 -7.31
C VAL A 219 -9.78 12.12 -7.91
N VAL A 220 -9.67 12.18 -9.25
CA VAL A 220 -8.43 11.88 -9.96
C VAL A 220 -7.78 13.19 -10.40
N HIS A 221 -6.51 13.37 -10.06
CA HIS A 221 -5.74 14.53 -10.50
C HIS A 221 -4.88 14.19 -11.71
N TYR A 222 -4.76 15.14 -12.63
CA TYR A 222 -3.90 15.06 -13.80
C TYR A 222 -3.24 16.40 -14.09
N PHE A 223 -2.10 16.38 -14.77
CA PHE A 223 -1.42 17.59 -15.22
C PHE A 223 -1.83 17.93 -16.65
N THR A 224 -2.02 19.21 -16.93
CA THR A 224 -2.08 19.69 -18.33
C THR A 224 -0.68 19.95 -18.87
N GLU A 225 -0.56 20.20 -20.18
CA GLU A 225 0.72 20.50 -20.84
C GLU A 225 1.51 21.64 -20.17
N ASN A 226 0.82 22.56 -19.48
CA ASN A 226 1.42 23.68 -18.74
C ASN A 226 1.77 23.34 -17.28
N MET A 227 1.76 22.05 -16.90
CA MET A 227 2.00 21.55 -15.54
C MET A 227 0.97 22.04 -14.50
N ASN A 228 -0.22 22.47 -14.94
CA ASN A 228 -1.31 22.81 -14.02
C ASN A 228 -2.04 21.54 -13.58
N VAL A 229 -2.23 21.41 -12.27
CA VAL A 229 -3.02 20.32 -11.68
C VAL A 229 -4.50 20.59 -11.93
N ASN A 230 -5.17 19.65 -12.59
CA ASN A 230 -6.61 19.61 -12.75
C ASN A 230 -7.17 18.38 -12.06
N SER A 231 -8.48 18.41 -11.80
CA SER A 231 -9.15 17.38 -11.02
C SER A 231 -10.42 16.94 -11.72
N LEU A 232 -10.71 15.64 -11.66
CA LEU A 232 -11.91 15.03 -12.21
C LEU A 232 -12.62 14.25 -11.10
N SER A 233 -13.87 14.61 -10.82
CA SER A 233 -14.72 13.85 -9.89
C SER A 233 -15.24 12.59 -10.57
N ILE A 234 -14.87 11.43 -10.05
CA ILE A 234 -15.30 10.14 -10.60
C ILE A 234 -16.79 9.90 -10.34
N ASN A 235 -17.40 10.61 -9.39
CA ASN A 235 -18.85 10.55 -9.19
C ASN A 235 -19.61 11.18 -10.37
N ASP A 236 -19.13 12.32 -10.89
CA ASP A 236 -19.69 12.93 -12.12
C ASP A 236 -19.49 12.02 -13.33
N VAL A 237 -18.35 11.35 -13.38
CA VAL A 237 -18.04 10.36 -14.41
C VAL A 237 -18.98 9.15 -14.33
N ALA A 238 -19.26 8.64 -13.14
CA ALA A 238 -20.18 7.51 -12.92
C ALA A 238 -21.60 7.82 -13.42
N ASN A 239 -22.05 9.08 -13.30
CA ASN A 239 -23.33 9.51 -13.86
C ASN A 239 -23.35 9.40 -15.39
N LEU A 240 -22.32 9.90 -16.07
CA LEU A 240 -22.22 9.78 -17.53
C LEU A 240 -22.12 8.31 -17.97
N PHE A 241 -21.34 7.51 -17.25
CA PHE A 241 -21.21 6.07 -17.49
C PHE A 241 -22.56 5.36 -17.33
N SER A 242 -23.36 5.75 -16.33
CA SER A 242 -24.71 5.21 -16.10
C SER A 242 -25.67 5.57 -17.24
N VAL A 243 -25.61 6.79 -17.78
CA VAL A 243 -26.38 7.19 -18.97
C VAL A 243 -26.03 6.31 -20.16
N ALA A 244 -24.74 6.10 -20.39
CA ALA A 244 -24.25 5.23 -21.45
C ALA A 244 -24.71 3.77 -21.30
N LEU A 245 -24.73 3.24 -20.07
CA LEU A 245 -25.25 1.89 -19.82
C LEU A 245 -26.74 1.75 -20.08
N LYS A 246 -27.55 2.78 -19.77
CA LYS A 246 -28.99 2.78 -20.09
C LYS A 246 -29.23 2.76 -21.60
N MET A 247 -28.41 3.48 -22.37
CA MET A 247 -28.45 3.41 -23.83
C MET A 247 -28.07 2.01 -24.32
N LEU A 248 -26.99 1.46 -23.77
CA LEU A 248 -26.55 0.11 -24.09
C LEU A 248 -27.60 -0.94 -23.73
N GLU A 249 -28.35 -0.76 -22.65
CA GLU A 249 -29.42 -1.67 -22.22
C GLU A 249 -30.52 -1.83 -23.28
N LYS A 250 -30.89 -0.73 -23.94
CA LYS A 250 -31.91 -0.70 -25.00
C LYS A 250 -31.55 -1.58 -26.21
N TYR A 251 -30.26 -1.70 -26.52
CA TYR A 251 -29.78 -2.36 -27.74
C TYR A 251 -28.98 -3.66 -27.48
N ARG A 252 -28.32 -3.76 -26.33
CA ARG A 252 -27.45 -4.88 -25.90
C ARG A 252 -27.60 -5.15 -24.38
N PRO A 253 -28.77 -5.61 -23.91
CA PRO A 253 -29.08 -5.75 -22.49
C PRO A 253 -28.15 -6.69 -21.72
N LYS A 254 -27.68 -7.77 -22.35
CA LYS A 254 -26.74 -8.72 -21.72
C LYS A 254 -25.38 -8.08 -21.40
N VAL A 255 -24.90 -7.19 -22.26
CA VAL A 255 -23.63 -6.48 -22.06
C VAL A 255 -23.80 -5.40 -20.99
N SER A 256 -24.91 -4.66 -21.03
CA SER A 256 -25.23 -3.66 -20.00
C SER A 256 -25.32 -4.29 -18.60
N MET A 257 -26.02 -5.43 -18.46
CA MET A 257 -26.12 -6.15 -17.18
C MET A 257 -24.77 -6.63 -16.64
N ALA A 258 -23.82 -6.96 -17.51
CA ALA A 258 -22.47 -7.34 -17.10
C ALA A 258 -21.65 -6.14 -16.59
N LEU A 259 -21.87 -4.94 -17.17
CA LEU A 259 -21.18 -3.71 -16.80
C LEU A 259 -21.84 -2.97 -15.63
N SER A 260 -23.14 -3.13 -15.39
CA SER A 260 -23.87 -2.40 -14.34
C SER A 260 -23.47 -2.81 -12.91
N LYS A 261 -22.93 -4.02 -12.72
CA LYS A 261 -22.39 -4.48 -11.43
C LYS A 261 -21.20 -3.64 -10.93
N ILE A 262 -20.60 -2.83 -11.80
CA ILE A 262 -19.37 -2.09 -11.55
C ILE A 262 -19.65 -0.72 -10.91
N ILE A 263 -20.82 -0.12 -11.16
CA ILE A 263 -21.17 1.23 -10.65
C ILE A 263 -21.39 1.27 -9.14
N GLN A 264 -21.57 0.11 -8.48
CA GLN A 264 -21.70 0.04 -7.03
C GLN A 264 -20.49 0.64 -6.29
N ASN A 265 -19.32 0.70 -6.94
CA ASN A 265 -18.16 1.42 -6.45
C ASN A 265 -17.55 2.27 -7.59
N PRO A 266 -17.86 3.58 -7.66
CA PRO A 266 -17.35 4.48 -8.69
C PRO A 266 -15.82 4.46 -8.85
N LYS A 267 -15.08 4.16 -7.78
CA LYS A 267 -13.62 4.02 -7.77
C LYS A 267 -13.11 3.15 -8.92
N VAL A 268 -13.81 2.05 -9.23
CA VAL A 268 -13.40 1.06 -10.24
C VAL A 268 -13.25 1.70 -11.63
N LEU A 269 -14.01 2.77 -11.91
CA LEU A 269 -13.91 3.51 -13.18
C LEU A 269 -12.56 4.20 -13.35
N ALA A 270 -11.85 4.51 -12.27
CA ALA A 270 -10.50 5.06 -12.31
C ALA A 270 -9.42 3.98 -12.24
N GLU A 271 -9.75 2.76 -11.80
CA GLU A 271 -8.81 1.64 -11.67
C GLU A 271 -8.69 0.82 -12.97
N ASP A 272 -9.83 0.49 -13.60
CA ASP A 272 -9.87 -0.39 -14.76
C ASP A 272 -10.27 0.33 -16.04
N ILE A 273 -9.24 0.78 -16.77
CA ILE A 273 -9.38 1.47 -18.05
C ILE A 273 -10.02 0.58 -19.13
N LYS A 274 -9.97 -0.76 -19.00
CA LYS A 274 -10.54 -1.67 -20.01
C LYS A 274 -12.06 -1.65 -20.02
N LEU A 275 -12.68 -1.25 -18.91
CA LEU A 275 -14.13 -1.08 -18.83
C LEU A 275 -14.62 0.00 -19.77
N TRP A 276 -13.83 1.06 -19.90
CA TRP A 276 -14.09 2.14 -20.83
C TRP A 276 -13.95 1.69 -22.27
N ASP A 277 -12.86 0.99 -22.60
CA ASP A 277 -12.64 0.45 -23.94
C ASP A 277 -13.83 -0.42 -24.38
N LYS A 278 -14.32 -1.26 -23.47
CA LYS A 278 -15.48 -2.12 -23.72
C LYS A 278 -16.75 -1.31 -23.94
N LEU A 279 -17.08 -0.37 -23.05
CA LEU A 279 -18.28 0.46 -23.20
C LEU A 279 -18.25 1.28 -24.50
N ILE A 280 -17.14 1.96 -24.78
CA ILE A 280 -16.96 2.80 -25.97
C ILE A 280 -17.05 1.94 -27.24
N SER A 281 -16.41 0.76 -27.25
CA SER A 281 -16.48 -0.17 -28.39
C SER A 281 -17.91 -0.62 -28.69
N GLU A 282 -18.66 -1.00 -27.66
CA GLU A 282 -20.04 -1.47 -27.81
C GLU A 282 -20.98 -0.38 -28.36
N LEU A 283 -20.83 0.86 -27.87
CA LEU A 283 -21.59 2.00 -28.39
C LEU A 283 -21.20 2.34 -29.84
N ARG A 284 -19.91 2.25 -30.20
CA ARG A 284 -19.44 2.42 -31.59
C ARG A 284 -19.98 1.33 -32.51
N GLU A 285 -20.04 0.08 -32.04
CA GLU A 285 -20.63 -1.03 -32.80
C GLU A 285 -22.11 -0.81 -33.08
N ILE A 286 -22.88 -0.31 -32.10
CA ILE A 286 -24.30 0.04 -32.30
C ILE A 286 -24.46 1.07 -33.45
N LEU A 287 -23.64 2.13 -33.45
CA LEU A 287 -23.66 3.13 -34.52
C LEU A 287 -23.28 2.50 -35.86
N TRP A 288 -22.27 1.64 -35.90
CA TRP A 288 -21.81 1.01 -37.13
C TRP A 288 -22.82 0.01 -37.71
N GLU A 289 -23.45 -0.82 -36.88
CA GLU A 289 -24.49 -1.77 -37.28
C GLU A 289 -25.73 -1.06 -37.83
N SER A 290 -26.07 0.11 -37.28
CA SER A 290 -27.18 0.92 -37.80
C SER A 290 -26.93 1.46 -39.21
N ASN A 291 -25.67 1.79 -39.54
CA ASN A 291 -25.28 2.30 -40.85
C ASN A 291 -25.24 1.19 -41.94
N ARG A 292 -25.10 -0.09 -41.56
CA ARG A 292 -25.12 -1.22 -42.51
C ARG A 292 -26.46 -1.39 -43.23
N ASN A 293 -27.55 -0.94 -42.63
CA ASN A 293 -28.89 -1.04 -43.23
C ASN A 293 -29.08 -0.13 -44.46
N ASN A 294 -28.15 0.79 -44.76
CA ASN A 294 -28.30 1.78 -45.83
C ASN A 294 -27.37 1.60 -47.06
N VAL A 295 -26.57 0.53 -47.13
CA VAL A 295 -25.69 0.29 -48.29
C VAL A 295 -26.00 -1.08 -48.93
N PRO A 296 -26.79 -1.13 -50.01
CA PRO A 296 -26.84 -2.34 -50.82
C PRO A 296 -25.48 -2.51 -51.51
N LEU A 297 -24.68 -3.46 -51.02
CA LEU A 297 -23.50 -3.92 -51.74
C LEU A 297 -23.94 -4.61 -53.04
N LYS A 298 -23.96 -3.86 -54.15
CA LYS A 298 -23.99 -4.46 -55.49
C LYS A 298 -22.66 -5.18 -55.72
N ILE A 299 -22.59 -6.45 -55.33
CA ILE A 299 -21.53 -7.34 -55.78
C ILE A 299 -21.74 -7.55 -57.28
N LYS A 300 -20.95 -6.87 -58.12
CA LYS A 300 -20.84 -7.25 -59.53
C LYS A 300 -20.14 -8.61 -59.58
N PRO A 301 -20.75 -9.66 -60.13
CA PRO A 301 -20.04 -10.92 -60.34
C PRO A 301 -18.84 -10.67 -61.25
N ILE A 302 -17.67 -11.15 -60.85
CA ILE A 302 -16.38 -10.97 -61.57
C ILE A 302 -16.31 -11.85 -62.83
N ARG A 303 -17.32 -12.70 -63.10
CA ARG A 303 -17.39 -13.52 -64.33
C ARG A 303 -18.71 -13.31 -65.07
N PRO A 304 -18.70 -13.29 -66.41
CA PRO A 304 -19.93 -13.35 -67.19
C PRO A 304 -20.57 -14.73 -67.02
N ASN A 305 -21.76 -14.78 -66.42
CA ASN A 305 -22.59 -15.99 -66.45
C ASN A 305 -23.17 -16.15 -67.85
N ILE A 306 -22.78 -17.22 -68.52
CA ILE A 306 -23.49 -17.73 -69.70
C ILE A 306 -24.81 -18.30 -69.19
N ILE A 307 -25.89 -17.88 -69.84
CA ILE A 307 -27.29 -18.16 -69.57
C ILE A 307 -27.52 -19.68 -69.37
N SER A 308 -28.12 -20.05 -68.24
CA SER A 308 -29.15 -21.10 -68.23
C SER A 308 -30.19 -20.79 -67.16
N ASN A 309 -31.43 -20.69 -67.62
CA ASN A 309 -32.64 -20.51 -66.85
C ASN A 309 -32.88 -21.71 -65.93
N GLY A 310 -33.20 -21.44 -64.68
CA GLY A 310 -33.62 -22.44 -63.71
C GLY A 310 -33.73 -21.79 -62.34
N ASP A 311 -34.97 -21.57 -61.90
CA ASP A 311 -35.36 -21.00 -60.62
C ASP A 311 -34.47 -21.47 -59.47
N ASN A 312 -33.80 -20.53 -58.82
CA ASN A 312 -33.32 -20.62 -57.44
C ASN A 312 -33.10 -19.20 -56.91
N SER A 313 -34.18 -18.44 -56.82
CA SER A 313 -34.26 -17.20 -56.07
C SER A 313 -34.33 -17.49 -54.57
N GLU A 314 -33.43 -18.27 -54.01
CA GLU A 314 -33.42 -18.57 -52.58
C GLU A 314 -32.02 -18.96 -52.13
N ASN A 315 -31.20 -17.94 -51.88
CA ASN A 315 -30.18 -17.92 -50.83
C ASN A 315 -29.59 -16.51 -50.75
N LEU A 316 -30.47 -15.53 -50.50
CA LEU A 316 -30.07 -14.30 -49.85
C LEU A 316 -29.65 -14.68 -48.43
N HIS A 317 -28.35 -14.61 -48.16
CA HIS A 317 -27.84 -14.72 -46.80
C HIS A 317 -28.66 -13.82 -45.88
N LYS A 318 -29.30 -14.41 -44.86
CA LYS A 318 -29.92 -13.69 -43.76
C LYS A 318 -28.82 -12.89 -43.05
N PHE A 319 -28.66 -11.62 -43.44
CA PHE A 319 -27.99 -10.66 -42.59
C PHE A 319 -28.79 -10.56 -41.29
N GLY A 320 -28.12 -10.68 -40.15
CA GLY A 320 -28.76 -10.46 -38.84
C GLY A 320 -29.50 -9.12 -38.86
N ASN A 321 -30.68 -9.06 -38.25
CA ASN A 321 -31.50 -7.85 -38.16
C ASN A 321 -30.62 -6.69 -37.64
N GLY A 322 -30.20 -5.78 -38.52
CA GLY A 322 -29.40 -4.63 -38.14
C GLY A 322 -30.17 -3.77 -37.13
N ILE A 323 -29.47 -3.19 -36.16
CA ILE A 323 -30.09 -2.36 -35.12
C ILE A 323 -30.76 -1.15 -35.79
N LYS A 324 -32.08 -0.99 -35.56
CA LYS A 324 -32.82 0.20 -35.98
C LYS A 324 -32.67 1.28 -34.90
N LEU A 325 -31.80 2.25 -35.14
CA LEU A 325 -31.70 3.45 -34.31
C LEU A 325 -32.69 4.53 -34.78
N THR A 326 -33.29 5.24 -33.83
CA THR A 326 -33.93 6.52 -34.12
C THR A 326 -32.87 7.61 -34.31
N GLU A 327 -33.19 8.68 -35.04
CA GLU A 327 -32.27 9.82 -35.22
C GLU A 327 -31.93 10.51 -33.88
N ASP A 328 -32.87 10.53 -32.93
CA ASP A 328 -32.65 11.09 -31.60
C ASP A 328 -31.68 10.22 -30.80
N ASP A 329 -31.90 8.89 -30.76
CA ASP A 329 -30.99 7.95 -30.11
C ASP A 329 -29.58 8.02 -30.71
N ARG A 330 -29.47 8.20 -32.03
CA ARG A 330 -28.19 8.31 -32.73
C ARG A 330 -27.42 9.55 -32.31
N LYS A 331 -28.09 10.71 -32.26
CA LYS A 331 -27.48 11.97 -31.78
C LYS A 331 -27.05 11.85 -30.33
N GLU A 332 -27.88 11.22 -29.50
CA GLU A 332 -27.60 11.02 -28.08
C GLU A 332 -26.38 10.13 -27.86
N ILE A 333 -26.29 8.99 -28.57
CA ILE A 333 -25.14 8.08 -28.50
C ILE A 333 -23.84 8.78 -28.95
N ILE A 334 -23.88 9.55 -30.03
CA ILE A 334 -22.70 10.32 -30.50
C ILE A 334 -22.24 11.34 -29.45
N ASN A 335 -23.19 12.07 -28.84
CA ASN A 335 -22.88 13.06 -27.80
C ASN A 335 -22.27 12.40 -26.55
N VAL A 336 -22.85 11.27 -26.09
CA VAL A 336 -22.33 10.52 -24.94
C VAL A 336 -20.96 9.92 -25.24
N LEU A 337 -20.76 9.33 -26.42
CA LEU A 337 -19.47 8.80 -26.87
C LEU A 337 -18.37 9.87 -26.83
N SER A 338 -18.63 11.06 -27.38
CA SER A 338 -17.65 12.15 -27.38
C SER A 338 -17.22 12.55 -25.97
N LYS A 339 -18.16 12.62 -25.02
CA LYS A 339 -17.87 12.92 -23.62
C LYS A 339 -17.10 11.79 -22.93
N LEU A 340 -17.49 10.54 -23.17
CA LEU A 340 -16.82 9.36 -22.62
C LEU A 340 -15.37 9.26 -23.10
N GLU A 341 -15.11 9.50 -24.40
CA GLU A 341 -13.76 9.47 -24.98
C GLU A 341 -12.86 10.58 -24.43
N SER A 342 -13.43 11.77 -24.18
CA SER A 342 -12.72 12.87 -23.53
C SER A 342 -12.31 12.50 -22.11
N ILE A 343 -13.25 12.00 -21.30
CA ILE A 343 -12.98 11.59 -19.92
C ILE A 343 -12.00 10.41 -19.86
N TYR A 344 -12.18 9.41 -20.72
CA TYR A 344 -11.27 8.27 -20.86
C TYR A 344 -9.81 8.74 -21.05
N SER A 345 -9.60 9.72 -21.93
CA SER A 345 -8.28 10.27 -22.21
C SER A 345 -7.67 10.94 -20.96
N LEU A 346 -8.49 11.64 -20.17
CA LEU A 346 -8.06 12.27 -18.92
C LEU A 346 -7.70 11.25 -17.83
N ILE A 347 -8.52 10.22 -17.64
CA ILE A 347 -8.25 9.14 -16.68
C ILE A 347 -6.97 8.40 -17.07
N LYS A 348 -6.80 8.10 -18.36
CA LYS A 348 -5.60 7.44 -18.88
C LYS A 348 -4.35 8.30 -18.67
N LEU A 349 -4.45 9.61 -18.90
CA LEU A 349 -3.37 10.55 -18.63
C LEU A 349 -2.97 10.52 -17.14
N ALA A 350 -3.95 10.58 -16.23
CA ALA A 350 -3.71 10.51 -14.80
C ALA A 350 -3.04 9.18 -14.36
N GLN A 351 -3.47 8.06 -14.96
CA GLN A 351 -2.85 6.74 -14.72
C GLN A 351 -1.39 6.71 -15.21
N ASP A 352 -1.12 7.27 -16.39
CA ASP A 352 0.22 7.35 -16.95
C ASP A 352 1.14 8.23 -16.09
N GLU A 353 0.65 9.37 -15.63
CA GLU A 353 1.38 10.27 -14.73
C GLU A 353 1.64 9.64 -13.35
N SER A 354 0.62 8.97 -12.78
CA SER A 354 0.77 8.21 -11.54
C SER A 354 1.84 7.14 -11.68
N ARG A 355 1.85 6.40 -12.80
CA ARG A 355 2.88 5.39 -13.09
C ARG A 355 4.28 6.00 -13.21
N ILE A 356 4.42 7.15 -13.88
CA ILE A 356 5.69 7.87 -13.97
C ILE A 356 6.19 8.25 -12.58
N PHE A 357 5.29 8.77 -11.72
CA PHE A 357 5.64 9.14 -10.36
C PHE A 357 6.04 7.91 -9.52
N THR A 358 5.28 6.81 -9.58
CA THR A 358 5.64 5.55 -8.93
C THR A 358 7.03 5.07 -9.36
N ASN A 359 7.31 5.10 -10.66
CA ASN A 359 8.62 4.74 -11.20
C ASN A 359 9.72 5.66 -10.68
N MET A 360 9.44 6.96 -10.56
CA MET A 360 10.37 7.94 -9.99
C MET A 360 10.70 7.64 -8.52
N VAL A 361 9.69 7.31 -7.72
CA VAL A 361 9.87 6.97 -6.30
C VAL A 361 10.68 5.68 -6.16
N ILE A 362 10.32 4.63 -6.90
CA ILE A 362 11.03 3.34 -6.87
C ILE A 362 12.48 3.50 -7.31
N GLY A 363 12.74 4.19 -8.43
CA GLY A 363 14.12 4.37 -8.89
C GLY A 363 14.94 5.21 -7.90
N ARG A 364 14.35 6.23 -7.24
CA ARG A 364 15.00 6.97 -6.14
C ARG A 364 15.34 6.08 -4.95
N LEU A 365 14.43 5.19 -4.59
CA LEU A 365 14.65 4.24 -3.51
C LEU A 365 15.77 3.26 -3.86
N ILE A 366 15.74 2.64 -5.05
CA ILE A 366 16.81 1.76 -5.55
C ILE A 366 18.16 2.49 -5.56
N ALA A 367 18.21 3.71 -6.09
CA ALA A 367 19.42 4.52 -6.08
C ALA A 367 19.94 4.80 -4.67
N SER A 368 19.07 5.06 -3.70
CA SER A 368 19.47 5.28 -2.31
C SER A 368 20.12 4.03 -1.67
N ILE A 369 19.60 2.85 -1.99
CA ILE A 369 20.16 1.55 -1.55
C ILE A 369 21.54 1.34 -2.17
N LEU A 370 21.69 1.68 -3.46
CA LEU A 370 22.94 1.59 -4.20
C LEU A 370 23.95 2.68 -3.79
N ALA A 371 23.49 3.81 -3.24
CA ALA A 371 24.30 5.01 -3.00
C ALA A 371 25.30 4.92 -1.83
N ARG A 372 25.67 3.72 -1.35
CA ARG A 372 26.85 3.55 -0.49
C ARG A 372 28.16 3.99 -1.19
N TYR A 373 28.17 4.25 -2.50
CA TYR A 373 29.38 4.55 -3.28
C TYR A 373 29.37 5.78 -4.22
N ASN A 374 28.32 6.61 -4.21
CA ASN A 374 28.19 7.97 -4.79
C ASN A 374 26.73 8.19 -5.19
N LYS A 375 26.17 9.38 -4.97
CA LYS A 375 24.77 9.72 -5.32
C LYS A 375 24.60 9.75 -6.84
N PRO A 376 23.92 8.78 -7.47
CA PRO A 376 23.68 8.86 -8.90
C PRO A 376 22.54 9.84 -9.20
N GLU A 377 22.67 10.58 -10.29
CA GLU A 377 21.58 11.40 -10.84
C GLU A 377 20.62 10.47 -11.59
N ILE A 378 19.34 10.51 -11.21
CA ILE A 378 18.30 9.64 -11.78
C ILE A 378 17.40 10.47 -12.68
N VAL A 379 17.23 9.99 -13.90
CA VAL A 379 16.57 10.71 -14.99
C VAL A 379 15.29 9.98 -15.38
N TYR A 380 14.18 10.72 -15.56
CA TYR A 380 12.85 10.18 -15.92
C TYR A 380 12.16 11.05 -16.98
N GLY A 381 11.15 10.50 -17.66
CA GLY A 381 10.26 11.27 -18.54
C GLY A 381 10.90 11.77 -19.83
N GLU A 382 10.59 13.00 -20.26
CA GLU A 382 11.16 13.62 -21.47
C GLU A 382 12.70 13.64 -21.44
N LEU A 383 13.28 13.95 -20.28
CA LEU A 383 14.73 13.93 -20.03
C LEU A 383 15.34 12.54 -20.21
N GLU A 384 14.62 11.46 -19.88
CA GLU A 384 15.04 10.10 -20.17
C GLU A 384 15.04 9.84 -21.68
N LYS A 385 13.98 10.27 -22.40
CA LYS A 385 13.90 10.14 -23.86
C LYS A 385 15.02 10.90 -24.58
N GLU A 386 15.33 12.11 -24.12
CA GLU A 386 16.45 12.90 -24.64
C GLU A 386 17.81 12.27 -24.32
N THR A 387 17.98 11.77 -23.09
CA THR A 387 19.21 11.06 -22.69
C THR A 387 19.39 9.78 -23.52
N ARG A 388 18.30 9.07 -23.85
CA ARG A 388 18.28 7.89 -24.75
C ARG A 388 18.70 8.22 -26.19
N LYS A 389 18.30 9.38 -26.72
CA LYS A 389 18.66 9.81 -28.09
C LYS A 389 20.17 10.07 -28.25
N ASN A 390 20.85 10.46 -27.17
CA ASN A 390 22.28 10.82 -27.18
C ASN A 390 23.21 9.74 -26.57
N ILE A 391 22.78 8.47 -26.53
CA ILE A 391 23.60 7.38 -25.99
C ILE A 391 24.64 6.92 -27.02
N ARG A 392 25.93 7.22 -26.79
CA ARG A 392 27.00 6.38 -27.32
C ARG A 392 27.13 5.15 -26.43
N LYS A 393 26.61 4.00 -26.89
CA LYS A 393 26.81 2.71 -26.20
C LYS A 393 28.32 2.50 -26.00
N THR A 394 28.78 2.53 -24.76
CA THR A 394 30.13 2.06 -24.45
C THR A 394 30.14 0.54 -24.64
N LYS A 395 31.19 0.00 -25.29
CA LYS A 395 31.38 -1.44 -25.53
C LYS A 395 31.35 -2.30 -24.24
N SER A 396 31.33 -1.68 -23.06
CA SER A 396 31.36 -2.30 -21.73
C SER A 396 30.26 -1.80 -20.79
N SER A 397 29.06 -1.48 -21.30
CA SER A 397 27.91 -1.15 -20.44
C SER A 397 27.33 -2.42 -19.81
N ALA A 398 27.87 -2.82 -18.66
CA ALA A 398 27.28 -3.86 -17.83
C ALA A 398 25.87 -3.40 -17.43
N THR A 399 24.86 -4.19 -17.82
CA THR A 399 23.46 -3.98 -17.41
C THR A 399 23.21 -4.91 -16.23
N LEU A 400 22.93 -4.36 -15.06
CA LEU A 400 22.50 -5.14 -13.91
C LEU A 400 20.98 -5.28 -13.99
N SER A 401 20.49 -6.51 -14.14
CA SER A 401 19.06 -6.79 -14.06
C SER A 401 18.72 -7.20 -12.63
N ILE A 402 17.76 -6.50 -12.03
CA ILE A 402 17.19 -6.86 -10.75
C ILE A 402 15.77 -7.34 -11.01
N ASN A 403 15.48 -8.59 -10.63
CA ASN A 403 14.12 -9.09 -10.63
C ASN A 403 13.34 -8.40 -9.51
N LEU A 404 12.31 -7.66 -9.87
CA LEU A 404 11.51 -6.89 -8.92
C LEU A 404 10.61 -7.81 -8.07
N ASN A 405 10.36 -9.05 -8.52
CA ASN A 405 9.68 -10.06 -7.70
C ASN A 405 10.54 -10.52 -6.52
N ASP A 406 11.86 -10.62 -6.72
CA ASP A 406 12.82 -10.98 -5.66
C ASP A 406 12.95 -9.84 -4.63
N LEU A 407 12.48 -8.64 -5.00
CA LEU A 407 12.31 -7.49 -4.13
C LEU A 407 10.85 -7.31 -3.67
N GLY A 408 9.96 -8.29 -3.85
CA GLY A 408 8.56 -8.24 -3.38
C GLY A 408 7.60 -7.30 -4.15
N LEU A 409 7.98 -6.83 -5.34
CA LEU A 409 7.21 -5.90 -6.18
C LEU A 409 6.51 -6.61 -7.35
N SER A 410 5.66 -7.60 -7.05
CA SER A 410 5.06 -8.50 -8.06
C SER A 410 4.04 -7.87 -9.03
N ASN A 411 3.55 -6.66 -8.74
CA ASN A 411 2.49 -5.99 -9.51
C ASN A 411 3.03 -4.90 -10.46
N ILE A 412 4.36 -4.79 -10.58
CA ILE A 412 5.09 -3.83 -11.41
C ILE A 412 5.88 -4.65 -12.45
N PRO A 413 6.27 -4.11 -13.63
CA PRO A 413 7.12 -4.84 -14.57
C PRO A 413 8.23 -5.60 -13.85
N SER A 414 8.31 -6.90 -14.14
CA SER A 414 9.05 -7.90 -13.35
C SER A 414 10.56 -7.67 -13.18
N LYS A 415 11.15 -6.70 -13.87
CA LYS A 415 12.62 -6.50 -13.88
C LYS A 415 12.99 -5.03 -14.01
N ALA A 416 13.76 -4.53 -13.03
CA ALA A 416 14.49 -3.29 -13.17
C ALA A 416 15.80 -3.54 -13.91
N LEU A 417 16.12 -2.71 -14.90
CA LEU A 417 17.43 -2.71 -15.57
C LEU A 417 18.21 -1.48 -15.16
N ILE A 418 19.36 -1.68 -14.54
CA ILE A 418 20.28 -0.63 -14.16
C ILE A 418 21.41 -0.59 -15.18
N LYS A 419 21.56 0.55 -15.86
CA LYS A 419 22.58 0.79 -16.89
C LYS A 419 23.43 1.99 -16.51
N VAL A 420 24.73 1.90 -16.73
CA VAL A 420 25.62 3.07 -16.67
C VAL A 420 25.76 3.64 -18.07
N VAL A 421 25.31 4.88 -18.27
CA VAL A 421 25.33 5.58 -19.55
C VAL A 421 26.29 6.76 -19.47
N ARG A 422 27.02 7.07 -20.54
CA ARG A 422 27.88 8.26 -20.60
C ARG A 422 27.31 9.26 -21.58
N ASN A 423 27.06 10.49 -21.12
CA ASN A 423 26.63 11.62 -21.96
C ASN A 423 27.47 12.86 -21.59
N ASN A 424 28.03 13.56 -22.57
CA ASN A 424 28.86 14.76 -22.40
C ASN A 424 29.90 14.64 -21.26
N SER A 425 30.69 13.57 -21.29
CA SER A 425 31.74 13.25 -20.29
C SER A 425 31.25 12.89 -18.87
N LYS A 426 29.97 13.05 -18.54
CA LYS A 426 29.36 12.59 -17.28
C LYS A 426 28.84 11.15 -17.40
N ARG A 427 28.90 10.40 -16.30
CA ARG A 427 28.30 9.06 -16.16
C ARG A 427 26.97 9.18 -15.43
N TYR A 428 25.93 8.57 -15.99
CA TYR A 428 24.58 8.52 -15.45
C TYR A 428 24.24 7.07 -15.11
N ILE A 429 23.45 6.87 -14.06
CA ILE A 429 22.81 5.58 -13.80
C ILE A 429 21.37 5.70 -14.26
N VAL A 430 21.02 4.93 -15.27
CA VAL A 430 19.65 4.83 -15.79
C VAL A 430 19.02 3.59 -15.19
N ILE A 431 17.89 3.77 -14.51
CA ILE A 431 17.07 2.68 -13.95
C ILE A 431 15.81 2.61 -14.81
N GLU A 432 15.69 1.55 -15.60
CA GLU A 432 14.49 1.25 -16.39
C GLU A 432 13.64 0.27 -15.58
N LEU A 433 12.37 0.60 -15.32
CA LEU A 433 11.42 -0.25 -14.60
C LEU A 433 10.47 -0.93 -15.58
#